data_AF-A0A954UA36-F1
#
_entry.id   AF-A0A954UA36-F1
#
_cell.length_a   1.000
_cell.length_b   1.000
_cell.length_c   1.000
_cell.angle_alpha   90.00
_cell.angle_beta   90.00
_cell.angle_gamma   90.00
#
_symmetry.space_group_name_H-M   'P 1'
#
loop_
_entity.id
_entity.type
_entity.pdbx_description
1 polymer ?
#
loop_
_entity_poly.entity_id
_entity_poly.type
_entity_poly.pdbx_seq_one_letter_code
_entity_poly.pdbx_strand_id
1 'polypeptide(L)'
;LEQFGELFLSRIVEQCREREVPMDVEPPPSSANGSDAGGSRVAEVRVSSLPAFELFRQDVSVDEVCRRMNRARSTVCGYLNDFLRHERIIDPSRWVAADLAERIEQSIERVGCEKLRPIFDDLQGEVGYDDIRIVATCYQNRALQSGE
;
A
#
# COMPACT_ATOMS: atom_id res chain seq x y z
N LEU A 1 31.02 14.58 2.03
CA LEU A 1 29.59 14.44 2.42
C LEU A 1 29.33 12.95 2.61
N GLU A 2 29.65 12.37 3.78
CA GLU A 2 29.58 10.91 3.97
C GLU A 2 29.24 10.53 5.42
N GLN A 3 28.26 11.18 6.05
CA GLN A 3 27.89 10.90 7.45
C GLN A 3 26.37 10.98 7.68
N PHE A 4 25.57 10.19 6.96
CA PHE A 4 24.16 9.98 7.30
C PHE A 4 23.68 8.54 7.07
N GLY A 5 24.61 7.57 6.96
CA GLY A 5 24.28 6.17 6.67
C GLY A 5 24.36 5.20 7.85
N GLU A 6 25.29 5.41 8.80
CA GLU A 6 25.63 4.34 9.76
C GLU A 6 24.85 4.40 11.08
N LEU A 7 24.42 5.58 11.54
CA LEU A 7 23.68 5.72 12.81
C LEU A 7 22.22 5.23 12.72
N PHE A 8 21.65 5.18 11.51
CA PHE A 8 20.24 4.82 11.31
C PHE A 8 20.02 3.30 11.34
N LEU A 9 21.01 2.51 10.92
CA LEU A 9 20.91 1.06 10.85
C LEU A 9 21.18 0.38 12.20
N SER A 10 22.06 0.93 13.04
CA SER A 10 22.38 0.35 14.35
C SER A 10 21.17 0.32 15.30
N ARG A 11 20.30 1.33 15.22
CA ARG A 11 19.08 1.44 16.05
C ARG A 11 17.98 0.45 15.66
N ILE A 12 17.97 -0.04 14.43
CA ILE A 12 16.98 -1.02 13.96
C ILE A 12 17.34 -2.43 14.43
N VAL A 13 18.64 -2.74 14.58
CA VAL A 13 19.10 -4.05 15.05
C VAL A 13 18.87 -4.23 16.56
N GLU A 14 18.96 -3.15 17.35
CA GLU A 14 18.81 -3.23 18.81
C GLU A 14 17.34 -3.49 19.23
N GLN A 15 16.35 -2.96 18.50
CA GLN A 15 14.93 -3.09 18.86
C GLN A 15 14.32 -4.47 18.51
N CYS A 16 15.00 -5.30 17.73
CA CYS A 16 14.57 -6.69 17.48
C CYS A 16 14.83 -7.63 18.66
N ARG A 17 15.62 -7.21 19.67
CA ARG A 17 16.02 -8.10 20.77
C ARG A 17 15.07 -8.15 21.97
N GLU A 18 14.05 -7.30 22.03
CA GLU A 18 13.23 -7.13 23.24
C GLU A 18 11.83 -7.77 23.16
N ARG A 19 11.52 -8.50 22.08
CA ARG A 19 10.28 -9.26 21.99
C ARG A 19 10.60 -10.75 22.04
N GLU A 20 10.53 -11.32 23.24
CA GLU A 20 10.50 -12.75 23.51
C GLU A 20 9.37 -13.41 22.71
N VAL A 21 9.67 -13.83 21.49
CA VAL A 21 8.83 -14.73 20.70
C VAL A 21 9.67 -15.99 20.49
N PRO A 22 9.15 -17.19 20.84
CA PRO A 22 9.94 -18.42 20.86
C PRO A 22 10.63 -18.70 19.52
N MET A 23 11.95 -18.86 19.60
CA MET A 23 12.90 -19.08 18.51
C MET A 23 12.96 -20.55 18.10
N ASP A 24 11.96 -21.03 17.36
CA ASP A 24 12.16 -22.16 16.45
C ASP A 24 10.99 -22.24 15.46
N VAL A 25 11.14 -21.53 14.34
CA VAL A 25 10.48 -21.91 13.09
C VAL A 25 11.56 -21.85 12.03
N GLU A 26 11.90 -23.02 11.51
CA GLU A 26 12.75 -23.19 10.33
C GLU A 26 12.37 -22.16 9.25
N PRO A 27 13.30 -21.31 8.80
CA PRO A 27 12.99 -20.35 7.75
C PRO A 27 12.71 -21.11 6.45
N PRO A 28 11.55 -20.97 5.79
CA PRO A 28 11.45 -21.37 4.40
C PRO A 28 12.47 -20.56 3.60
N PRO A 29 13.13 -21.16 2.59
CA PRO A 29 14.25 -20.54 1.91
C PRO A 29 13.80 -19.22 1.28
N SER A 30 14.28 -18.13 1.85
CA SER A 30 14.25 -16.82 1.20
C SER A 30 15.20 -16.91 0.01
N SER A 31 14.63 -17.04 -1.19
CA SER A 31 15.40 -16.86 -2.41
C SER A 31 14.56 -16.24 -3.50
N ALA A 32 15.14 -15.15 -4.01
CA ALA A 32 15.01 -14.60 -5.33
C ALA A 32 13.76 -13.77 -5.68
N ASN A 33 14.03 -12.48 -5.93
CA ASN A 33 13.60 -11.75 -7.13
C ASN A 33 12.94 -12.65 -8.20
N GLY A 34 11.70 -12.32 -8.57
CA GLY A 34 11.06 -12.95 -9.70
C GLY A 34 9.59 -12.57 -9.82
N SER A 35 9.33 -11.69 -10.77
CA SER A 35 8.12 -11.45 -11.55
C SER A 35 6.93 -12.44 -11.42
N ASP A 36 5.73 -11.84 -11.38
CA ASP A 36 4.53 -12.24 -12.14
C ASP A 36 4.12 -13.73 -12.07
N ALA A 37 3.16 -14.06 -11.20
CA ALA A 37 2.20 -15.13 -11.47
C ALA A 37 0.96 -14.96 -10.58
N GLY A 38 -0.20 -15.11 -11.22
CA GLY A 38 -1.53 -14.95 -10.65
C GLY A 38 -1.76 -15.71 -9.35
N GLY A 39 -2.48 -15.02 -8.47
CA GLY A 39 -3.10 -15.59 -7.30
C GLY A 39 -4.24 -14.67 -6.90
N SER A 40 -5.34 -14.72 -7.64
CA SER A 40 -6.64 -14.23 -7.19
C SER A 40 -7.05 -15.10 -5.99
N ARG A 41 -6.48 -14.80 -4.83
CA ARG A 41 -7.07 -15.15 -3.56
C ARG A 41 -7.88 -13.93 -3.20
N VAL A 42 -9.20 -14.09 -3.22
CA VAL A 42 -10.13 -13.13 -2.61
C VAL A 42 -9.46 -12.63 -1.35
N ALA A 43 -9.18 -11.32 -1.30
CA ALA A 43 -8.43 -10.71 -0.23
C ALA A 43 -9.26 -10.84 1.05
N GLU A 44 -9.11 -11.96 1.77
CA GLU A 44 -9.55 -12.05 3.14
C GLU A 44 -8.82 -10.94 3.87
N VAL A 45 -9.61 -9.94 4.29
CA VAL A 45 -9.15 -8.82 5.11
C VAL A 45 -8.33 -9.42 6.25
N ARG A 46 -7.03 -9.14 6.25
CA ARG A 46 -6.15 -9.67 7.29
C ARG A 46 -6.66 -9.15 8.63
N VAL A 47 -6.87 -10.01 9.62
CA VAL A 47 -7.35 -9.60 10.96
C VAL A 47 -6.52 -8.43 11.54
N SER A 48 -5.24 -8.35 11.19
CA SER A 48 -4.33 -7.27 11.58
C SER A 48 -4.61 -5.89 10.95
N SER A 49 -5.40 -5.81 9.88
CA SER A 49 -5.80 -4.55 9.24
C SER A 49 -7.06 -3.94 9.85
N LEU A 50 -7.86 -4.69 10.63
CA LEU A 50 -9.12 -4.21 11.20
C LEU A 50 -8.97 -2.93 12.05
N PRO A 51 -7.97 -2.80 12.94
CA PRO A 51 -7.78 -1.55 13.69
C PRO A 51 -7.39 -0.37 12.78
N ALA A 52 -6.70 -0.64 11.66
CA ALA A 52 -6.37 0.40 10.68
C ALA A 52 -7.63 0.93 9.99
N PHE A 53 -8.61 0.06 9.71
CA PHE A 53 -9.86 0.44 9.06
C PHE A 53 -10.64 1.44 9.93
N GLU A 54 -10.72 1.19 11.24
CA GLU A 54 -11.37 2.12 12.18
C GLU A 54 -10.70 3.49 12.18
N LEU A 55 -9.36 3.54 12.11
CA LEU A 55 -8.61 4.79 12.02
C LEU A 55 -8.86 5.51 10.69
N PHE A 56 -8.91 4.80 9.56
CA PHE A 56 -9.21 5.41 8.27
C PHE A 56 -10.64 5.94 8.18
N ARG A 57 -11.62 5.27 8.80
CA ARG A 57 -13.00 5.79 8.93
C ARG A 57 -13.07 7.08 9.75
N GLN A 58 -12.12 7.31 10.66
CA GLN A 58 -12.00 8.52 11.47
C GLN A 58 -11.18 9.63 10.79
N ASP A 59 -10.90 9.52 9.49
CA ASP A 59 -10.10 10.51 8.74
C ASP A 59 -8.67 10.69 9.25
N VAL A 60 -8.11 9.65 9.88
CA VAL A 60 -6.72 9.64 10.33
C VAL A 60 -5.79 9.43 9.12
N SER A 61 -4.76 10.27 9.00
CA SER A 61 -3.78 10.18 7.91
C SER A 61 -2.91 8.92 8.00
N VAL A 62 -2.38 8.46 6.86
CA VAL A 62 -1.49 7.28 6.78
C VAL A 62 -0.32 7.39 7.75
N ASP A 63 0.32 8.55 7.86
CA ASP A 63 1.45 8.77 8.77
C ASP A 63 1.07 8.65 10.24
N GLU A 64 -0.12 9.13 10.61
CA GLU A 64 -0.62 9.01 11.97
C GLU A 64 -1.04 7.55 12.29
N VAL A 65 -1.61 6.83 11.33
CA VAL A 65 -1.88 5.39 11.47
C VAL A 65 -0.57 4.60 11.65
N CYS A 66 0.49 4.94 10.92
CA CYS A 66 1.81 4.34 11.10
C CYS A 66 2.31 4.49 12.53
N ARG A 67 2.18 5.70 13.09
CA ARG A 67 2.59 6.01 14.47
C ARG A 67 1.75 5.26 15.50
N ARG A 68 0.42 5.30 15.38
CA ARG A 68 -0.51 4.65 16.33
C ARG A 68 -0.38 3.14 16.33
N MET A 69 -0.18 2.53 15.16
CA MET A 69 -0.06 1.08 15.05
C MET A 69 1.39 0.59 15.21
N ASN A 70 2.37 1.50 15.27
CA ASN A 70 3.79 1.19 15.22
C ASN A 70 4.14 0.24 14.07
N ARG A 71 3.67 0.59 12.86
CA ARG A 71 3.87 -0.19 11.62
C ARG A 71 4.59 0.62 10.56
N ALA A 72 5.30 -0.09 9.69
CA ALA A 72 5.93 0.53 8.53
C ALA A 72 4.88 1.11 7.58
N ARG A 73 5.22 2.22 6.92
CA ARG A 73 4.34 2.89 5.95
C ARG A 73 3.86 1.94 4.85
N SER A 74 4.73 1.10 4.31
CA SER A 74 4.38 0.10 3.30
C SER A 74 3.28 -0.86 3.75
N THR A 75 3.27 -1.25 5.03
CA THR A 75 2.23 -2.10 5.62
C THR A 75 0.91 -1.33 5.74
N VAL A 76 0.95 -0.08 6.21
CA VAL A 76 -0.24 0.77 6.35
C VAL A 76 -0.84 1.12 4.99
N CYS A 77 -0.03 1.39 3.96
CA CYS A 77 -0.51 1.56 2.58
C CYS A 77 -1.20 0.28 2.06
N GLY A 78 -0.69 -0.90 2.44
CA GLY A 78 -1.38 -2.17 2.19
C GLY A 78 -2.76 -2.22 2.85
N TYR A 79 -2.84 -1.87 4.14
CA TYR A 79 -4.12 -1.81 4.87
C TYR A 79 -5.09 -0.77 4.29
N LEU A 80 -4.57 0.37 3.82
CA LEU A 80 -5.37 1.39 3.16
C LEU A 80 -5.98 0.83 1.87
N ASN A 81 -5.21 0.13 1.05
CA ASN A 81 -5.75 -0.50 -0.16
C ASN A 81 -6.83 -1.55 0.17
N ASP A 82 -6.59 -2.40 1.17
CA ASP A 82 -7.59 -3.36 1.65
C ASP A 82 -8.87 -2.64 2.11
N PHE A 83 -8.73 -1.51 2.83
CA PHE A 83 -9.83 -0.67 3.29
C PHE A 83 -10.63 -0.07 2.11
N LEU A 84 -9.94 0.53 1.14
CA LEU A 84 -10.58 1.12 -0.04
C LEU A 84 -11.37 0.07 -0.83
N ARG A 85 -10.84 -1.14 -0.97
CA ARG A 85 -11.53 -2.27 -1.63
C ARG A 85 -12.75 -2.71 -0.84
N HIS A 86 -12.59 -2.93 0.46
CA HIS A 86 -13.64 -3.45 1.34
C HIS A 86 -14.83 -2.49 1.46
N GLU A 87 -14.57 -1.20 1.69
CA GLU A 87 -15.61 -0.18 1.83
C GLU A 87 -16.10 0.35 0.46
N ARG A 88 -15.53 -0.15 -0.64
CA ARG A 88 -15.80 0.28 -2.03
C ARG A 88 -15.72 1.80 -2.22
N ILE A 89 -14.69 2.42 -1.63
CA ILE A 89 -14.44 3.86 -1.78
C ILE A 89 -14.07 4.17 -3.23
N ILE A 90 -14.76 5.14 -3.84
CA ILE A 90 -14.59 5.52 -5.26
C ILE A 90 -13.84 6.85 -5.46
N ASP A 91 -13.63 7.59 -4.38
CA ASP A 91 -12.99 8.91 -4.40
C ASP A 91 -11.62 8.85 -3.68
N PRO A 92 -10.50 9.05 -4.41
CA PRO A 92 -9.16 9.04 -3.83
C PRO A 92 -8.75 10.37 -3.18
N SER A 93 -9.56 11.43 -3.27
CA SER A 93 -9.18 12.82 -2.92
C SER A 93 -8.73 13.02 -1.47
N ARG A 94 -9.04 12.07 -0.56
CA ARG A 94 -8.58 12.11 0.84
C ARG A 94 -7.09 11.77 0.99
N TRP A 95 -6.50 11.05 0.04
CA TRP A 95 -5.14 10.54 0.14
C TRP A 95 -4.23 11.02 -0.99
N VAL A 96 -4.81 11.35 -2.14
CA VAL A 96 -4.10 11.81 -3.33
C VAL A 96 -4.66 13.17 -3.73
N ALA A 97 -3.79 14.12 -4.05
CA ALA A 97 -4.20 15.43 -4.54
C ALA A 97 -5.01 15.30 -5.85
N ALA A 98 -6.02 16.15 -6.04
CA ALA A 98 -6.98 15.99 -7.14
C ALA A 98 -6.32 16.07 -8.53
N ASP A 99 -5.34 16.95 -8.71
CA ASP A 99 -4.53 17.08 -9.93
C ASP A 99 -3.72 15.83 -10.23
N LEU A 100 -3.11 15.23 -9.19
CA LEU A 100 -2.37 13.99 -9.30
C LEU A 100 -3.30 12.82 -9.59
N ALA A 101 -4.45 12.75 -8.92
CA ALA A 101 -5.47 11.73 -9.16
C ALA A 101 -5.98 11.77 -10.59
N GLU A 102 -6.31 12.95 -11.11
CA GLU A 102 -6.74 13.12 -12.51
C GLU A 102 -5.67 12.65 -13.50
N ARG A 103 -4.41 13.02 -13.27
CA ARG A 103 -3.28 12.57 -14.12
C ARG A 103 -3.15 11.04 -14.14
N ILE A 104 -3.33 10.39 -12.99
CA ILE A 104 -3.31 8.93 -12.87
C ILE A 104 -4.54 8.30 -13.55
N GLU A 105 -5.75 8.85 -13.37
CA GLU A 105 -6.97 8.36 -14.03
C GLU A 105 -6.83 8.44 -15.57
N GLN A 106 -6.30 9.55 -16.11
CA GLN A 106 -6.02 9.65 -17.55
C GLN A 106 -5.02 8.60 -18.04
N SER A 107 -4.03 8.25 -17.22
CA SER A 107 -3.09 7.17 -17.55
C SER A 107 -3.78 5.81 -17.56
N ILE A 108 -4.63 5.53 -16.56
CA ILE A 108 -5.44 4.32 -16.48
C ILE A 108 -6.34 4.15 -17.72
N GLU A 109 -6.95 5.22 -18.22
CA GLU A 109 -7.76 5.18 -19.45
C GLU A 109 -6.94 4.80 -20.69
N ARG A 110 -5.63 5.16 -20.73
CA ARG A 110 -4.74 4.84 -21.85
C ARG A 110 -4.19 3.42 -21.80
N VAL A 111 -3.75 2.96 -20.62
CA VAL A 111 -2.97 1.71 -20.47
C VAL A 111 -3.70 0.61 -19.70
N GLY A 112 -4.88 0.90 -19.16
CA GLY A 112 -5.67 0.02 -18.30
C GLY A 112 -5.22 0.04 -16.83
N CYS A 113 -6.04 -0.57 -15.96
CA CYS A 113 -5.79 -0.67 -14.51
C CYS A 113 -5.42 -2.09 -14.03
N GLU A 114 -5.14 -3.02 -14.93
CA GLU A 114 -4.84 -4.42 -14.54
C GLU A 114 -3.49 -4.57 -13.85
N LYS A 115 -2.49 -3.78 -14.28
CA LYS A 115 -1.13 -3.78 -13.72
C LYS A 115 -0.69 -2.34 -13.43
N LEU A 116 0.03 -2.14 -12.33
CA LEU A 116 0.51 -0.80 -11.94
C LEU A 116 1.72 -0.32 -12.74
N ARG A 117 2.53 -1.25 -13.26
CA ARG A 117 3.77 -0.93 -14.00
C ARG A 117 3.52 -0.11 -15.28
N PRO A 118 2.56 -0.49 -16.17
CA PRO A 118 2.24 0.34 -17.33
C PRO A 118 1.82 1.77 -16.98
N ILE A 119 1.07 1.96 -15.89
CA ILE A 119 0.64 3.28 -15.42
C ILE A 119 1.86 4.09 -14.94
N PHE A 120 2.73 3.46 -14.15
CA PHE A 120 3.97 4.08 -13.69
C PHE A 120 4.87 4.51 -14.86
N ASP A 121 5.00 3.65 -15.88
CA ASP A 121 5.80 3.91 -17.07
C ASP A 121 5.20 5.04 -17.93
N ASP A 122 3.86 5.09 -18.10
CA ASP A 122 3.15 6.19 -18.81
C ASP A 122 3.25 7.52 -18.05
N LEU A 123 3.31 7.48 -16.72
CA LEU A 123 3.59 8.63 -15.86
C LEU A 123 5.09 8.98 -15.75
N GLN A 124 5.93 8.34 -16.56
CA GLN A 124 7.39 8.55 -16.64
C GLN A 124 8.11 8.34 -15.29
N GLY A 125 7.52 7.55 -14.39
CA GLY A 125 8.04 7.29 -13.05
C GLY A 125 8.02 8.48 -12.09
N GLU A 126 7.29 9.55 -12.40
CA GLU A 126 7.18 10.75 -11.54
C GLU A 126 6.26 10.54 -10.34
N VAL A 127 5.41 9.52 -10.39
CA VAL A 127 4.37 9.26 -9.39
C VAL A 127 4.68 8.00 -8.60
N GLY A 128 4.51 8.04 -7.28
CA GLY A 128 4.74 6.91 -6.41
C GLY A 128 3.74 5.76 -6.62
N TYR A 129 4.20 4.52 -6.43
CA TYR A 129 3.35 3.33 -6.57
C TYR A 129 2.16 3.30 -5.60
N ASP A 130 2.26 3.97 -4.45
CA ASP A 130 1.17 4.02 -3.47
C ASP A 130 0.01 4.89 -3.99
N ASP A 131 0.31 6.07 -4.55
CA ASP A 131 -0.69 6.97 -5.13
C ASP A 131 -1.38 6.31 -6.33
N ILE A 132 -0.60 5.69 -7.21
CA ILE A 132 -1.14 4.93 -8.36
C ILE A 132 -2.09 3.84 -7.87
N ARG A 133 -1.70 3.08 -6.83
CA ARG A 133 -2.51 1.98 -6.30
C ARG A 133 -3.81 2.47 -5.67
N ILE A 134 -3.78 3.58 -4.94
CA ILE A 134 -4.97 4.19 -4.33
C ILE A 134 -5.96 4.59 -5.43
N VAL A 135 -5.51 5.36 -6.42
CA VAL A 135 -6.37 5.84 -7.52
C VAL A 135 -6.90 4.68 -8.36
N ALA A 136 -6.05 3.72 -8.73
CA ALA A 136 -6.47 2.55 -9.50
C ALA A 136 -7.53 1.71 -8.74
N THR A 137 -7.43 1.61 -7.42
CA THR A 137 -8.42 0.89 -6.60
C THR A 137 -9.74 1.63 -6.56
N CYS A 138 -9.74 2.95 -6.36
CA CYS A 138 -10.94 3.77 -6.42
C CYS A 138 -11.61 3.73 -7.81
N TYR A 139 -10.81 3.78 -8.87
CA TYR A 139 -11.27 3.65 -10.25
C TYR A 139 -11.96 2.29 -10.50
N GLN A 140 -11.34 1.19 -10.05
CA GLN A 140 -11.92 -0.16 -10.14
C GLN A 140 -13.24 -0.26 -9.36
N ASN A 141 -13.31 0.31 -8.15
CA ASN A 141 -14.54 0.33 -7.36
C ASN A 141 -15.67 1.08 -8.08
N ARG A 142 -15.35 2.20 -8.73
CA ARG A 142 -16.31 2.99 -9.53
C ARG A 142 -16.83 2.18 -10.71
N ALA A 143 -15.95 1.48 -11.43
CA ALA A 143 -16.31 0.63 -12.56
C ALA A 143 -17.23 -0.53 -12.14
N LEU A 144 -17.02 -1.10 -10.95
CA LEU A 144 -17.86 -2.18 -10.41
C LEU A 144 -19.27 -1.68 -10.03
N GLN A 145 -19.42 -0.44 -9.56
CA GLN A 145 -20.73 0.14 -9.21
C GLN A 145 -21.55 0.55 -10.44
N SER A 146 -20.90 0.92 -11.55
CA SER A 146 -21.57 1.29 -12.80
C SER A 146 -22.02 0.09 -13.64
N GLY A 147 -21.61 -1.13 -13.27
CA GLY A 147 -21.91 -2.37 -13.98
C GLY A 147 -23.02 -3.23 -13.36
N GLU A 148 -23.76 -2.71 -12.37
CA GLU A 148 -24.92 -3.35 -11.73
C GLU A 148 -26.26 -2.80 -12.24
#